data_AF-D8FD73-F1
#
_entry.id   AF-D8FD73-F1
#
_cell.length_a   1.000
_cell.length_b   1.000
_cell.length_c   1.000
_cell.angle_alpha   90.00
_cell.angle_beta   90.00
_cell.angle_gamma   90.00
#
_symmetry.space_group_name_H-M   'P 1'
#
loop_
_entity.id
_entity.type
_entity.pdbx_description
1 polymer ?
#
loop_
_entity_poly.entity_id
_entity_poly.type
_entity_poly.pdbx_seq_one_letter_code
_entity_poly.pdbx_strand_id
1 'polypeptide(L)' 'MELHVPGAPVVEACRKNGFLIVCAQERVLRLVPPLIVGKEEIDLLLEALDNILDEMETKRG' A
#
# COMPACT_ATOMS: atom_id res chain seq x y z
N MET A 1 5.94 -6.60 2.71
CA MET A 1 6.39 -5.52 3.61
C MET A 1 5.72 -5.72 4.96
N GLU A 2 6.47 -5.70 6.05
CA GLU A 2 5.91 -5.84 7.40
C GLU A 2 5.70 -4.45 8.01
N LEU A 3 4.54 -4.23 8.63
CA LEU A 3 4.13 -2.98 9.24
C LEU A 3 4.17 -3.10 10.78
N HIS A 4 4.56 -2.02 11.45
CA HIS A 4 4.42 -1.90 12.90
C HIS A 4 2.98 -1.56 13.35
N VAL A 5 2.07 -1.36 12.39
CA VAL A 5 0.67 -0.98 12.59
C VAL A 5 -0.25 -1.97 11.87
N PRO A 6 -1.55 -2.07 12.23
CA PRO A 6 -2.51 -2.86 11.47
C PRO A 6 -2.49 -2.45 9.99
N GLY A 7 -2.43 -3.42 9.07
CA GLY A 7 -2.36 -3.14 7.64
C GLY A 7 -3.72 -2.80 7.00
N ALA A 8 -4.83 -3.04 7.69
CA ALA A 8 -6.18 -2.81 7.15
C ALA A 8 -6.44 -1.35 6.69
N PRO A 9 -6.05 -0.30 7.44
CA PRO A 9 -6.17 1.08 6.97
C PRO A 9 -5.37 1.35 5.70
N VAL A 10 -4.16 0.78 5.58
CA VAL A 10 -3.30 0.95 4.41
C VAL A 10 -3.92 0.28 3.19
N VAL A 11 -4.44 -0.94 3.36
CA VAL A 11 -5.18 -1.65 2.29
C VAL A 11 -6.35 -0.82 1.79
N GLU A 12 -7.15 -0.23 2.69
CA GLU A 12 -8.30 0.57 2.29
C GLU A 12 -7.89 1.87 1.58
N ALA A 13 -6.80 2.51 2.02
CA ALA A 13 -6.26 3.69 1.35
C ALA A 13 -5.73 3.35 -0.06
N CYS A 14 -4.99 2.25 -0.23
CA CYS A 14 -4.55 1.79 -1.53
C CYS A 14 -5.74 1.46 -2.45
N ARG A 15 -6.79 0.82 -1.91
CA ARG A 15 -8.02 0.51 -2.66
C ARG A 15 -8.72 1.76 -3.18
N LYS A 16 -8.77 2.83 -2.38
CA LYS A 16 -9.31 4.14 -2.79
C LYS A 16 -8.48 4.82 -3.87
N ASN A 17 -7.17 4.58 -3.88
CA ASN A 17 -6.24 5.05 -4.91
C ASN A 17 -6.16 4.12 -6.14
N GLY A 18 -7.04 3.11 -6.25
CA GLY A 18 -7.13 2.22 -7.41
C GLY A 18 -6.19 1.01 -7.37
N PHE A 19 -5.47 0.79 -6.28
CA PHE A 19 -4.54 -0.33 -6.11
C PHE A 19 -5.18 -1.46 -5.28
N LEU A 20 -5.22 -2.65 -5.85
CA LEU A 20 -5.68 -3.85 -5.14
C LEU A 20 -4.50 -4.53 -4.44
N ILE A 21 -4.48 -4.46 -3.12
CA ILE A 21 -3.47 -5.10 -2.28
C ILE A 21 -4.15 -5.86 -1.14
N VAL A 22 -3.46 -6.84 -0.56
CA VAL A 22 -4.01 -7.61 0.57
C VAL A 22 -3.10 -7.51 1.79
N CYS A 23 -3.70 -7.49 2.97
CA CYS A 23 -2.98 -7.65 4.23
C CYS A 23 -3.06 -9.11 4.66
N ALA A 24 -1.91 -9.78 4.72
CA ALA A 24 -1.74 -11.10 5.32
C ALA A 24 -1.29 -10.94 6.78
N GLN A 25 -1.77 -11.81 7.66
CA GLN A 25 -1.28 -11.90 9.05
C GLN A 25 -1.27 -10.54 9.78
N GLU A 26 -2.31 -9.73 9.55
CA GLU A 26 -2.61 -8.41 10.17
C GLU A 26 -1.61 -7.26 9.92
N ARG A 27 -0.35 -7.56 9.60
CA ARG A 27 0.73 -6.59 9.48
C ARG A 27 1.57 -6.73 8.22
N VAL A 28 1.34 -7.77 7.41
CA VAL A 28 2.13 -8.00 6.19
C VAL A 28 1.33 -7.56 4.97
N LEU A 29 1.79 -6.53 4.28
CA LEU A 29 1.23 -6.16 2.98
C LEU A 29 1.81 -7.05 1.87
N ARG A 30 0.91 -7.60 1.05
CA ARG A 30 1.22 -8.42 -0.11
C ARG A 30 0.69 -7.75 -1.38
N LEU A 31 1.61 -7.46 -2.27
CA LEU A 31 1.38 -6.91 -3.61
C LEU A 31 1.39 -8.10 -4.58
N VAL A 32 0.35 -8.24 -5.40
CA VAL A 32 0.25 -9.33 -6.38
C VAL A 32 -0.09 -8.74 -7.75
N PRO A 33 0.84 -8.00 -8.37
CA PRO A 33 0.62 -7.44 -9.70
C PRO A 33 0.57 -8.55 -10.77
N PRO A 34 -0.04 -8.28 -11.93
CA PRO A 34 -0.01 -9.20 -13.06
C PRO A 34 1.42 -9.32 -13.64
N LEU A 35 1.70 -10.42 -14.35
CA LEU A 35 3.02 -10.67 -14.96
C LEU A 35 3.39 -9.69 -16.09
N ILE A 36 2.40 -8.95 -16.59
CA ILE A 36 2.57 -7.96 -17.66
C ILE A 36 2.80 -6.54 -17.13
N VAL A 37 2.91 -6.36 -15.80
CA VAL A 37 3.06 -5.04 -15.19
C VAL A 37 4.32 -4.33 -15.71
N GLY A 38 4.15 -3.07 -16.10
CA GLY A 38 5.20 -2.19 -16.58
C GLY A 38 5.83 -1.36 -15.48
N LYS A 39 6.94 -0.69 -15.80
CA LYS A 39 7.65 0.18 -14.86
C LYS A 39 6.77 1.36 -14.38
N GLU A 40 6.03 1.98 -15.29
CA GLU A 40 5.17 3.14 -14.98
C GLU A 40 4.09 2.80 -13.95
N GLU A 41 3.49 1.60 -14.05
CA GLU A 41 2.49 1.13 -13.10
C GLU A 41 3.09 0.85 -11.72
N ILE A 42 4.34 0.38 -11.68
CA ILE A 42 5.10 0.20 -10.44
C ILE A 42 5.40 1.57 -9.82
N ASP A 43 5.87 2.53 -10.62
CA ASP A 43 6.20 3.87 -10.15
C ASP A 43 4.95 4.57 -9.56
N LEU A 44 3.78 4.44 -10.20
CA LEU A 44 2.50 4.93 -9.68
C LEU A 44 2.10 4.28 -8.34
N LEU A 45 2.29 2.97 -8.20
CA LEU A 45 2.01 2.28 -6.95
C LEU A 45 2.93 2.76 -5.82
N LEU A 46 4.21 2.96 -6.12
CA LEU A 46 5.18 3.45 -5.14
C LEU A 46 4.83 4.86 -4.67
N GLU A 47 4.54 5.77 -5.59
CA GLU A 47 4.14 7.15 -5.26
C GLU A 47 2.87 7.17 -4.40
N ALA A 48 1.87 6.35 -4.73
CA ALA A 48 0.66 6.25 -3.92
C ALA A 48 0.94 5.66 -2.53
N LEU A 49 1.81 4.65 -2.44
CA LEU A 49 2.15 4.02 -1.16
C LEU A 49 2.92 4.98 -0.24
N ASP A 50 3.88 5.72 -0.78
CA ASP A 50 4.65 6.72 -0.04
C ASP A 50 3.73 7.79 0.55
N ASN A 51 2.85 8.38 -0.28
CA ASN A 51 1.87 9.37 0.18
C ASN A 51 0.96 8.82 1.29
N ILE A 52 0.47 7.58 1.15
CA ILE A 52 -0.40 6.95 2.14
C ILE A 52 0.34 6.75 3.46
N LEU A 53 1.58 6.27 3.42
CA LEU A 53 2.37 6.02 4.62
C LEU A 53 2.74 7.33 5.32
N ASP A 54 3.13 8.36 4.56
CA ASP A 54 3.44 9.70 5.09
C ASP A 54 2.23 10.36 5.77
N GLU A 55 1.04 10.25 5.18
CA GLU A 55 -0.21 10.72 5.80
C GLU A 55 -0.51 9.97 7.12
N MET A 56 -0.21 8.67 7.18
CA MET A 56 -0.43 7.86 8.38
C MET A 56 0.59 8.14 9.48
N GLU A 57 1.83 8.49 9.14
CA GLU A 57 2.81 9.00 10.10
C GLU A 57 2.42 10.39 10.61
N THR A 58 1.96 11.28 9.74
CA THR A 58 1.58 12.65 10.11
C THR A 58 0.35 12.69 11.02
N LYS A 59 -0.63 11.79 10.84
CA LYS A 59 -1.79 11.65 11.75
C LYS A 59 -1.46 11.10 13.13
N ARG A 60 -0.21 10.71 13.40
CA ARG A 60 0.28 10.33 14.75
C ARG A 60 0.84 11.52 15.54
N GLY A 61 1.00 12.70 14.92
CA GLY A 61 1.46 13.94 15.56
C GLY A 61 0.37 14.66 16.34
#